data_AF-A0A971VD94-F1
#
_entry.id   AF-A0A971VD94-F1
#
_cell.length_a   1.000
_cell.length_b   1.000
_cell.length_c   1.000
_cell.angle_alpha   90.00
_cell.angle_beta   90.00
_cell.angle_gamma   90.00
#
_symmetry.space_group_name_H-M   'P 1'
#
loop_
_entity.id
_entity.type
_entity.pdbx_description
1 polymer ?
#
loop_
_entity_poly.entity_id
_entity_poly.type
_entity_poly.pdbx_seq_one_letter_code
_entity_poly.pdbx_strand_id
1 'polypeptide(L)'
;MLFWAVFVLQIIIALIGIILAPMVSAAAALTAEGAENFKTIIILMVLGAVPLAFALEGRKKKLIKGDMDMDTKFALYKSGFIAKMVVLSSINLLSVISFMFSRNSSFLYIVLILFVAYLLNIPSKEKIEELLQTESEDPESAIDE
;
A
#
# COMPACT_ATOMS: atom_id res chain seq x y z
N MET A 1 5.32 14.14 -5.44
CA MET A 1 4.10 14.37 -6.25
C MET A 1 3.31 13.10 -6.51
N LEU A 2 3.92 12.03 -7.06
CA LEU A 2 3.23 10.77 -7.38
C LEU A 2 2.41 10.18 -6.21
N PHE A 3 2.98 10.16 -5.00
CA PHE A 3 2.29 9.66 -3.80
C PHE A 3 0.95 10.36 -3.56
N TRP A 4 0.95 11.69 -3.52
CA TRP A 4 -0.24 12.50 -3.27
C TRP A 4 -1.27 12.35 -4.39
N ALA A 5 -0.82 12.27 -5.64
CA ALA A 5 -1.72 12.06 -6.79
C ALA A 5 -2.47 10.73 -6.67
N VAL A 6 -1.77 9.63 -6.35
CA VAL A 6 -2.42 8.33 -6.17
C VAL A 6 -3.32 8.32 -4.94
N PHE A 7 -2.91 8.95 -3.83
CA PHE A 7 -3.75 9.07 -2.64
C PHE A 7 -5.07 9.80 -2.91
N VAL A 8 -5.01 10.96 -3.57
CA VAL A 8 -6.20 11.74 -3.94
C VAL A 8 -7.09 10.95 -4.91
N LEU A 9 -6.50 10.25 -5.89
CA LEU A 9 -7.25 9.38 -6.79
C LEU A 9 -8.03 8.32 -6.03
N GLN A 10 -7.44 7.71 -5.00
CA GLN A 10 -8.11 6.70 -4.18
C GLN A 10 -9.28 7.30 -3.37
N ILE A 11 -9.15 8.54 -2.88
CA ILE A 11 -10.26 9.26 -2.23
C ILE A 11 -11.39 9.49 -3.23
N ILE A 12 -11.09 9.96 -4.44
CA ILE A 12 -12.08 10.19 -5.49
C ILE A 12 -12.81 8.89 -5.84
N ILE A 13 -12.09 7.78 -6.01
CA ILE A 13 -12.68 6.46 -6.27
C ILE A 13 -13.60 6.03 -5.13
N ALA A 14 -13.20 6.22 -3.87
CA ALA A 14 -14.04 5.89 -2.73
C ALA A 14 -15.33 6.73 -2.70
N LEU A 15 -15.25 8.04 -2.97
CA LEU A 15 -16.41 8.93 -3.05
C LEU A 15 -17.36 8.54 -4.19
N ILE A 16 -16.80 8.25 -5.38
CA ILE A 16 -17.58 7.74 -6.53
C ILE A 16 -18.27 6.43 -6.14
N GLY A 17 -17.57 5.52 -5.47
CA GLY A 17 -18.13 4.27 -4.98
C GLY A 17 -19.29 4.49 -4.03
N ILE A 18 -19.21 5.48 -3.12
CA ILE A 18 -20.31 5.84 -2.21
C ILE A 18 -21.54 6.35 -2.97
N ILE A 19 -21.34 7.19 -3.98
CA ILE A 19 -22.43 7.75 -4.79
C ILE A 19 -23.09 6.66 -5.65
N LEU A 20 -22.31 5.74 -6.22
CA LEU A 20 -22.81 4.70 -7.13
C LEU A 20 -23.32 3.44 -6.41
N ALA A 21 -22.91 3.18 -5.16
CA ALA A 21 -23.34 2.04 -4.38
C ALA A 21 -24.87 1.79 -4.35
N PRO A 22 -25.76 2.78 -4.15
CA PRO A 22 -27.21 2.54 -4.18
C PRO A 22 -27.71 2.05 -5.54
N MET A 23 -27.11 2.53 -6.65
CA MET A 23 -27.48 2.08 -8.01
C MET A 23 -27.00 0.66 -8.28
N VAL A 24 -25.77 0.34 -7.88
CA VAL A 24 -25.17 -0.99 -8.10
C VAL A 24 -25.81 -2.06 -7.24
N SER A 25 -25.99 -1.80 -5.94
CA SER A 25 -26.64 -2.76 -5.04
C SER A 25 -28.10 -3.01 -5.41
N ALA A 26 -28.83 -2.03 -5.97
CA ALA A 26 -30.18 -2.26 -6.47
C ALA A 26 -30.22 -3.17 -7.71
N ALA A 27 -29.17 -3.16 -8.54
CA ALA A 27 -29.09 -3.96 -9.75
C ALA A 27 -28.50 -5.37 -9.51
N ALA A 28 -27.59 -5.51 -8.56
CA ALA A 28 -26.84 -6.74 -8.32
C ALA A 28 -26.40 -6.90 -6.86
N ALA A 29 -27.35 -6.91 -5.91
CA ALA A 29 -27.03 -7.11 -4.49
C ALA A 29 -26.38 -8.49 -4.22
N LEU A 30 -25.28 -8.49 -3.47
CA LEU A 30 -24.77 -9.72 -2.85
C LEU A 30 -25.74 -10.19 -1.76
N THR A 31 -25.87 -11.50 -1.59
CA THR A 31 -26.54 -12.08 -0.42
C THR A 31 -25.76 -11.73 0.85
N ALA A 32 -26.43 -11.69 2.00
CA ALA A 32 -25.79 -11.37 3.28
C ALA A 32 -24.62 -12.33 3.59
N GLU A 33 -24.79 -13.62 3.31
CA GLU A 33 -23.74 -14.64 3.45
C GLU A 33 -22.55 -14.37 2.51
N GLY A 34 -22.82 -14.04 1.24
CA GLY A 34 -21.77 -13.68 0.29
C GLY A 34 -20.97 -12.46 0.73
N ALA A 35 -21.64 -11.44 1.27
CA ALA A 35 -20.99 -10.24 1.76
C ALA A 35 -20.04 -10.52 2.96
N GLU A 36 -20.45 -11.35 3.92
CA GLU A 36 -19.61 -11.72 5.06
C GLU A 36 -18.40 -12.58 4.65
N ASN A 37 -18.58 -13.48 3.69
CA ASN A 37 -17.47 -14.25 3.11
C ASN A 37 -16.45 -13.34 2.40
N PHE A 38 -16.92 -12.42 1.56
CA PHE A 38 -16.06 -11.44 0.89
C PHE A 38 -15.32 -10.54 1.89
N LYS A 39 -16.00 -10.10 2.95
CA LYS A 39 -15.39 -9.31 4.03
C LYS A 39 -14.24 -10.07 4.70
N THR A 40 -14.45 -11.34 5.04
CA THR A 40 -13.43 -12.18 5.65
C THR A 40 -12.22 -12.34 4.73
N ILE A 41 -12.45 -12.63 3.45
CA ILE A 41 -11.39 -12.76 2.43
C ILE A 41 -10.59 -11.46 2.29
N ILE A 42 -11.26 -10.30 2.25
CA ILE A 42 -10.59 -9.00 2.15
C ILE A 42 -9.77 -8.70 3.40
N ILE A 43 -10.28 -8.98 4.59
CA ILE A 43 -9.54 -8.81 5.84
C ILE A 43 -8.27 -9.68 5.82
N LEU A 44 -8.37 -10.95 5.42
CA LEU A 44 -7.20 -11.83 5.28
C LEU A 44 -6.20 -11.30 4.24
N MET A 45 -6.69 -10.76 3.12
CA MET A 45 -5.83 -10.09 2.14
C MET A 45 -5.13 -8.87 2.71
N VAL A 46 -5.82 -8.00 3.46
CA VAL A 46 -5.21 -6.83 4.12
C VAL A 46 -4.11 -7.28 5.08
N LEU A 47 -4.39 -8.29 5.90
CA LEU A 47 -3.45 -8.84 6.88
C LEU A 47 -2.21 -9.46 6.21
N GLY A 48 -2.34 -10.09 5.04
CA GLY A 48 -1.20 -10.64 4.30
C GLY A 48 -0.47 -9.61 3.45
N ALA A 49 -1.19 -8.63 2.90
CA ALA A 49 -0.67 -7.64 1.99
C ALA A 49 0.22 -6.60 2.64
N VAL A 50 -0.07 -6.21 3.89
CA VAL A 50 0.78 -5.29 4.64
C VAL A 50 2.18 -5.90 4.84
N PRO A 51 2.34 -7.11 5.44
CA PRO A 51 3.62 -7.81 5.51
C PRO A 51 4.28 -8.02 4.15
N LEU A 52 3.51 -8.43 3.13
CA LEU A 52 4.03 -8.64 1.78
C LEU A 52 4.61 -7.35 1.20
N ALA A 53 3.94 -6.22 1.38
CA ALA A 53 4.40 -4.93 0.91
C ALA A 53 5.70 -4.50 1.61
N PHE A 54 5.83 -4.74 2.91
CA PHE A 54 7.09 -4.52 3.65
C PHE A 54 8.20 -5.51 3.24
N ALA A 55 7.87 -6.77 2.97
CA ALA A 55 8.84 -7.78 2.54
C ALA A 55 9.38 -7.50 1.12
N LEU A 56 8.52 -7.05 0.21
CA LEU A 56 8.93 -6.63 -1.14
C LEU A 56 9.84 -5.41 -1.10
N GLU A 57 9.53 -4.45 -0.23
CA GLU A 57 10.38 -3.27 0.00
C GLU A 57 11.73 -3.68 0.60
N GLY A 58 11.73 -4.54 1.62
CA GLY A 58 12.94 -5.05 2.28
C GLY A 58 13.83 -5.89 1.37
N ARG A 59 13.26 -6.72 0.49
CA ARG A 59 14.03 -7.48 -0.52
C ARG A 59 14.77 -6.56 -1.49
N LYS A 60 14.14 -5.46 -1.91
CA LYS A 60 14.78 -4.49 -2.81
C LYS A 60 15.82 -3.62 -2.10
N LYS A 61 15.64 -3.32 -0.81
CA LYS A 61 16.66 -2.67 0.03
C LYS A 61 17.90 -3.56 0.18
N LYS A 62 17.74 -4.87 0.38
CA LYS A 62 18.86 -5.83 0.42
C LYS A 62 19.61 -6.00 -0.91
N LEU A 63 19.04 -5.54 -2.01
CA LEU A 63 19.71 -5.54 -3.30
C LEU A 63 20.59 -4.30 -3.50
N ILE A 64 20.43 -3.26 -2.65
CA ILE A 64 21.30 -2.08 -2.62
C ILE A 64 22.65 -2.52 -2.03
N LYS A 65 23.73 -2.29 -2.78
CA LYS A 65 25.12 -2.56 -2.41
C LYS A 65 25.91 -1.26 -2.46
N GLY A 66 26.93 -1.16 -1.63
CA GLY A 66 27.76 0.04 -1.48
C GLY A 66 28.34 0.57 -2.78
N ASP A 67 28.71 -0.33 -3.70
CA ASP A 67 29.37 0.01 -4.98
C ASP A 67 28.45 0.55 -6.08
N MET A 68 27.12 0.53 -5.88
CA MET A 68 26.19 0.95 -6.92
C MET A 68 26.11 2.46 -7.06
N ASP A 69 25.94 2.88 -8.31
CA ASP A 69 25.69 4.27 -8.65
C ASP A 69 24.42 4.81 -7.98
N MET A 70 24.46 6.09 -7.59
CA MET A 70 23.40 6.76 -6.83
C MET A 70 22.05 6.74 -7.57
N ASP A 71 22.06 6.88 -8.90
CA ASP A 71 20.84 6.82 -9.71
C ASP A 71 20.21 5.42 -9.66
N THR A 72 21.04 4.38 -9.59
CA THR A 72 20.60 2.98 -9.49
C THR A 72 19.99 2.69 -8.12
N LYS A 73 20.63 3.17 -7.04
CA LYS A 73 20.11 3.04 -5.67
C LYS A 73 18.75 3.73 -5.52
N PHE A 74 18.61 4.94 -6.08
CA PHE A 74 17.35 5.68 -6.07
C PHE A 74 16.25 4.98 -6.88
N ALA A 75 16.58 4.40 -8.05
CA ALA A 75 15.64 3.66 -8.87
C ALA A 75 15.09 2.40 -8.15
N LEU A 76 15.95 1.66 -7.46
CA LEU A 76 15.58 0.49 -6.65
C LEU A 76 14.65 0.85 -5.50
N TYR A 77 14.96 1.92 -4.77
CA TYR A 77 14.11 2.45 -3.70
C TYR A 77 12.73 2.84 -4.24
N LYS A 78 12.69 3.66 -5.31
CA LYS A 78 11.46 4.10 -5.95
C LYS A 78 10.61 2.92 -6.43
N SER A 79 11.24 1.88 -6.98
CA SER A 79 10.56 0.67 -7.44
C SER A 79 9.95 -0.15 -6.29
N GLY A 80 10.62 -0.24 -5.14
CA GLY A 80 10.07 -0.89 -3.94
C GLY A 80 8.89 -0.13 -3.36
N PHE A 81 9.03 1.19 -3.29
CA PHE A 81 7.95 2.08 -2.85
C PHE A 81 6.71 1.98 -3.74
N ILE A 82 6.88 2.02 -5.07
CA ILE A 82 5.77 1.88 -6.02
C ILE A 82 5.08 0.52 -5.86
N ALA A 83 5.82 -0.58 -5.67
CA ALA A 83 5.23 -1.90 -5.48
C ALA A 83 4.30 -1.95 -4.25
N LYS A 84 4.74 -1.38 -3.12
CA LYS A 84 3.94 -1.26 -1.90
C LYS A 84 2.66 -0.44 -2.12
N MET A 85 2.78 0.66 -2.85
CA MET A 85 1.65 1.53 -3.20
C MET A 85 0.61 0.81 -4.07
N VAL A 86 1.07 0.02 -5.05
CA VAL A 86 0.19 -0.79 -5.92
C VAL A 86 -0.57 -1.82 -5.10
N VAL A 87 0.12 -2.55 -4.20
CA VAL A 87 -0.53 -3.56 -3.34
C VAL A 87 -1.65 -2.95 -2.49
N LEU A 88 -1.37 -1.84 -1.79
CA LEU A 88 -2.37 -1.16 -0.96
C LEU A 88 -3.53 -0.61 -1.80
N SER A 89 -3.23 -0.04 -2.97
CA SER A 89 -4.24 0.54 -3.87
C SER A 89 -5.18 -0.52 -4.44
N SER A 90 -4.67 -1.71 -4.79
CA SER A 90 -5.49 -2.82 -5.31
C SER A 90 -6.51 -3.30 -4.28
N ILE A 91 -6.12 -3.40 -3.01
CA ILE A 91 -7.01 -3.86 -1.94
C ILE A 91 -8.03 -2.78 -1.60
N ASN A 92 -7.62 -1.51 -1.65
CA ASN A 92 -8.54 -0.41 -1.46
C ASN A 92 -9.64 -0.40 -2.53
N LEU A 93 -9.24 -0.54 -3.81
CA LEU A 93 -10.18 -0.65 -4.92
C LEU A 93 -11.13 -1.83 -4.75
N LEU A 94 -10.61 -3.00 -4.37
CA LEU A 94 -11.43 -4.18 -4.12
C LEU A 94 -12.42 -3.95 -2.98
N SER A 95 -12.00 -3.28 -1.91
CA SER A 95 -12.87 -2.93 -0.77
C SER A 95 -14.00 -1.99 -1.19
N VAL A 96 -13.70 -0.98 -2.02
CA VAL A 96 -14.72 -0.06 -2.58
C VAL A 96 -15.72 -0.82 -3.46
N ILE A 97 -15.23 -1.72 -4.33
CA ILE A 97 -16.09 -2.55 -5.17
C ILE A 97 -17.00 -3.41 -4.29
N SER A 98 -16.45 -4.12 -3.29
CA SER A 98 -17.25 -4.95 -2.38
C SER A 98 -18.27 -4.12 -1.58
N PHE A 99 -17.93 -2.88 -1.21
CA PHE A 99 -18.90 -1.94 -0.63
C PHE A 99 -20.05 -1.66 -1.61
N MET A 100 -19.78 -1.40 -2.88
CA MET A 100 -20.82 -1.08 -3.87
C MET A 100 -21.83 -2.22 -4.08
N PHE A 101 -21.37 -3.48 -4.04
CA PHE A 101 -22.23 -4.65 -4.22
C PHE A 101 -22.96 -5.10 -2.94
N SER A 102 -22.36 -4.89 -1.76
CA SER A 102 -22.93 -5.36 -0.48
C SER A 102 -23.65 -4.27 0.31
N ARG A 103 -23.31 -3.00 0.07
CA ARG A 103 -23.69 -1.83 0.88
C ARG A 103 -23.32 -1.97 2.37
N ASN A 104 -22.37 -2.84 2.69
CA ASN A 104 -21.93 -3.10 4.06
C ASN A 104 -20.81 -2.12 4.44
N SER A 105 -21.07 -1.25 5.42
CA SER A 105 -20.12 -0.23 5.90
C SER A 105 -18.80 -0.80 6.42
N SER A 106 -18.74 -2.10 6.73
CA SER A 106 -17.48 -2.77 7.09
C SER A 106 -16.39 -2.56 6.04
N PHE A 107 -16.75 -2.59 4.76
CA PHE A 107 -15.80 -2.36 3.67
C PHE A 107 -15.27 -0.93 3.62
N LEU A 108 -16.09 0.07 4.00
CA LEU A 108 -15.62 1.46 4.13
C LEU A 108 -14.66 1.64 5.31
N TYR A 109 -14.85 0.91 6.41
CA TYR A 109 -13.87 0.92 7.50
C TYR A 109 -12.51 0.34 7.05
N ILE A 110 -12.52 -0.70 6.21
CA ILE A 110 -11.29 -1.24 5.62
C ILE A 110 -10.62 -0.17 4.73
N VAL A 111 -11.38 0.52 3.88
CA VAL A 111 -10.88 1.64 3.07
C VAL A 111 -10.22 2.72 3.95
N LEU A 112 -10.87 3.09 5.06
CA LEU A 112 -10.36 4.09 6.00
C LEU A 112 -9.04 3.64 6.65
N ILE A 113 -8.96 2.37 7.09
CA ILE A 113 -7.73 1.79 7.66
C ILE A 113 -6.60 1.79 6.61
N LEU A 114 -6.92 1.46 5.35
CA LEU A 114 -5.95 1.50 4.26
C LEU A 114 -5.47 2.93 3.97
N PHE A 115 -6.32 3.95 4.09
CA PHE A 115 -5.88 5.35 4.00
C PHE A 115 -4.91 5.73 5.11
N VAL A 116 -5.20 5.32 6.35
CA VAL A 116 -4.26 5.54 7.47
C VAL A 116 -2.94 4.82 7.19
N ALA A 117 -2.98 3.55 6.76
CA ALA A 117 -1.78 2.80 6.40
C ALA A 117 -0.99 3.47 5.27
N TYR A 118 -1.68 4.07 4.30
CA TYR A 118 -1.07 4.82 3.20
C TYR A 118 -0.35 6.07 3.70
N LEU A 119 -0.98 6.84 4.59
CA LEU A 119 -0.41 8.05 5.19
C LEU A 119 0.79 7.72 6.10
N LEU A 120 0.79 6.60 6.81
CA LEU A 120 1.96 6.14 7.56
C LEU A 120 3.15 5.78 6.65
N ASN A 121 2.89 5.55 5.37
CA ASN A 121 3.88 5.26 4.35
C ASN A 121 4.28 6.49 3.52
N ILE A 122 4.04 7.71 4.01
CA ILE A 122 4.55 8.91 3.36
C ILE A 122 6.08 8.77 3.17
N PRO A 123 6.59 8.95 1.93
CA PRO A 123 8.02 8.97 1.68
C PRO A 123 8.60 10.24 2.30
N SER A 124 9.30 10.11 3.43
CA SER A 124 10.06 11.21 4.04
C SER A 124 11.45 11.28 3.44
N LYS A 125 11.98 12.51 3.28
CA LYS A 125 13.37 12.74 2.88
C LYS A 125 14.35 12.11 3.86
N GLU A 126 14.03 12.15 5.16
CA GLU A 126 14.83 11.53 6.23
C GLU A 126 14.94 10.02 6.04
N LYS A 127 13.86 9.33 5.62
CA LYS A 127 13.91 7.88 5.34
C LYS A 127 14.80 7.54 4.15
N ILE A 128 14.91 8.45 3.18
CA ILE A 128 15.79 8.28 2.02
C ILE A 128 17.23 8.55 2.43
N GLU A 129 17.48 9.60 3.22
CA GLU A 129 18.80 9.94 3.76
C GLU A 129 19.32 8.87 4.73
N GLU A 130 18.52 8.34 5.66
CA GLU A 130 18.89 7.21 6.53
C GLU A 130 19.31 5.98 5.72
N LEU A 131 18.55 5.65 4.67
CA LEU A 131 18.86 4.52 3.78
C LEU A 131 20.15 4.72 2.99
N LEU A 132 20.53 5.97 2.72
CA LEU A 132 21.74 6.33 2.00
C LEU A 132 22.94 6.50 2.94
N GLN A 133 22.72 6.90 4.19
CA GLN A 133 23.75 7.09 5.23
C GLN A 133 24.11 5.79 5.95
N THR A 134 23.18 4.83 6.08
CA THR A 134 23.46 3.52 6.71
C THR A 134 24.51 2.71 5.94
N GLU A 135 24.83 3.05 4.69
CA GLU A 135 25.95 2.43 3.95
C GLU A 135 27.31 3.11 4.15
N SER A 136 27.39 4.32 4.73
CA SER A 136 28.69 4.96 5.05
C SER A 136 29.26 4.51 6.40
N GLU A 137 28.46 3.83 7.23
CA GLU A 137 28.87 3.26 8.51
C GLU A 137 28.74 1.73 8.45
N ASP A 138 29.46 1.08 7.55
CA ASP A 138 29.69 -0.37 7.66
C ASP A 138 30.73 -0.59 8.78
N PRO A 139 30.41 -1.24 9.91
CA PRO A 139 31.32 -1.39 11.06
C PRO A 139 32.51 -2.32 10.80
N GLU A 140 32.64 -2.90 9.60
CA GLU A 140 33.61 -3.95 9.30
C GLU A 140 34.98 -3.39 8.85
N SER A 141 35.15 -2.06 8.77
CA SER A 141 36.47 -1.43 8.57
C SER A 141 37.17 -0.99 9.87
N ALA A 142 36.63 -1.33 11.05
CA ALA A 142 37.18 -0.91 12.35
C ALA A 142 37.98 -2.01 13.08
N ILE A 143 38.32 -3.12 12.41
CA ILE A 143 39.05 -4.25 13.02
C ILE A 143 40.53 -4.32 12.55
N ASP A 144 40.93 -3.54 11.55
CA ASP A 144 42.32 -3.47 11.08
C ASP A 144 42.89 -2.04 11.19
N GLU A 145 43.10 -1.55 12.42
CA GLU A 145 44.15 -0.57 12.75
C GLU A 145 44.85 -0.93 14.07
#